data_AF-A0AA97AKQ9-F1
#
_entry.id   AF-A0AA97AKQ9-F1
#
_cell.length_a   1.000
_cell.length_b   1.000
_cell.length_c   1.000
_cell.angle_alpha   90.00
_cell.angle_beta   90.00
_cell.angle_gamma   90.00
#
_symmetry.space_group_name_H-M   'P 1'
#
loop_
_entity.id
_entity.type
_entity.pdbx_description
1 polymer ?
#
loop_
_entity_poly.entity_id
_entity_poly.type
_entity_poly.pdbx_seq_one_letter_code
_entity_poly.pdbx_strand_id
1 'polypeptide(L)'
;MKLSKLVLIVFSMTGLTFLAACGTGQSTGSGSRPTAASDTTGKTEASSRDIQPVTQTGNARMTLSELTMPLPQGKTTLRLVVADPTGQPLAVQGIEAEMTMSEQAMEAMGMKEMGAGSAKTEVKSAASPGTYDIETNFPFGGDWQLTVALNDAQPPARAVFDIPVQQ
;
A
#
# COMPACT_ATOMS: atom_id res chain seq x y z
N MET A 1 28.04 21.19 -42.49
CA MET A 1 27.82 20.68 -43.87
C MET A 1 27.29 19.24 -43.80
N LYS A 2 26.24 18.95 -44.58
CA LYS A 2 25.71 17.62 -45.02
C LYS A 2 24.96 16.78 -43.96
N LEU A 3 23.62 16.78 -43.95
CA LEU A 3 22.68 15.98 -44.77
C LEU A 3 22.84 14.47 -44.60
N SER A 4 21.83 13.81 -44.02
CA SER A 4 21.07 12.79 -44.75
C SER A 4 19.74 12.46 -44.08
N LYS A 5 18.69 12.65 -44.89
CA LYS A 5 17.33 12.14 -44.71
C LYS A 5 17.33 10.65 -45.09
N LEU A 6 16.56 9.81 -44.40
CA LEU A 6 15.97 8.65 -45.06
C LEU A 6 14.62 8.31 -44.42
N VAL A 7 13.58 8.58 -45.22
CA VAL A 7 12.19 8.14 -45.05
C VAL A 7 12.08 6.77 -45.68
N LEU A 8 11.50 5.76 -45.02
CA LEU A 8 10.68 4.78 -45.73
C LEU A 8 9.69 4.03 -44.82
N ILE A 9 8.45 4.03 -45.31
CA ILE A 9 7.20 3.50 -44.80
C ILE A 9 7.09 2.01 -45.18
N VAL A 10 6.58 1.14 -44.30
CA VAL A 10 5.88 -0.09 -44.72
C VAL A 10 4.65 -0.35 -43.84
N PHE A 11 3.49 -0.31 -44.50
CA PHE A 11 2.19 -0.81 -44.08
C PHE A 11 2.24 -2.30 -43.72
N SER A 12 1.52 -2.73 -42.68
CA SER A 12 0.82 -4.02 -42.74
C SER A 12 -0.48 -3.96 -41.97
N MET A 13 -1.55 -4.16 -42.72
CA MET A 13 -2.95 -4.19 -42.35
C MET A 13 -3.40 -5.64 -42.59
N THR A 14 -3.78 -6.36 -41.53
CA THR A 14 -4.52 -7.66 -41.56
C THR A 14 -4.73 -8.04 -40.09
N GLY A 15 -5.87 -8.50 -39.60
CA GLY A 15 -7.13 -8.91 -40.19
C GLY A 15 -8.02 -9.41 -39.04
N LEU A 16 -9.33 -9.38 -39.26
CA LEU A 16 -10.41 -9.64 -38.31
C LEU A 16 -10.48 -11.09 -37.76
N THR A 17 -11.12 -11.16 -36.58
CA THR A 17 -12.08 -12.17 -36.06
C THR A 17 -11.63 -13.61 -35.78
N PHE A 18 -11.96 -14.10 -34.58
CA PHE A 18 -12.93 -15.20 -34.41
C PHE A 18 -13.61 -15.15 -33.02
N LEU A 19 -14.94 -15.18 -33.05
CA LEU A 19 -15.84 -15.49 -31.94
C LEU A 19 -15.85 -17.00 -31.70
N ALA A 20 -15.83 -17.42 -30.43
CA ALA A 20 -16.38 -18.68 -29.94
C ALA A 20 -16.52 -18.57 -28.41
N ALA A 21 -17.47 -19.15 -27.70
CA ALA A 21 -18.83 -19.63 -27.94
C ALA A 21 -19.35 -20.01 -26.53
N CYS A 22 -20.66 -19.95 -26.33
CA CYS A 22 -21.38 -20.26 -25.10
C CYS A 22 -21.09 -21.68 -24.54
N GLY A 23 -21.17 -21.80 -23.22
CA GLY A 23 -21.22 -23.09 -22.52
C GLY A 23 -21.94 -22.96 -21.18
N THR A 24 -23.28 -22.87 -21.22
CA THR A 24 -24.15 -23.00 -20.04
C THR A 24 -24.26 -24.49 -19.68
N GLY A 25 -23.65 -24.90 -18.57
CA GLY A 25 -23.80 -26.24 -18.00
C GLY A 25 -24.41 -26.16 -16.61
N GLN A 26 -25.74 -26.14 -16.53
CA GLN A 26 -26.50 -26.33 -15.31
C GLN A 26 -26.53 -27.83 -15.00
N SER A 27 -26.11 -28.24 -13.80
CA SER A 27 -26.36 -29.58 -13.27
C SER A 27 -26.96 -29.45 -11.88
N THR A 28 -28.26 -29.72 -11.82
CA THR A 28 -29.06 -29.88 -10.61
C THR A 28 -28.94 -31.33 -10.16
N GLY A 29 -28.59 -31.57 -8.89
CA GLY A 29 -28.56 -32.92 -8.31
C GLY A 29 -28.57 -32.87 -6.79
N SER A 30 -29.73 -33.18 -6.22
CA SER A 30 -30.04 -33.13 -4.78
C SER A 30 -29.22 -34.08 -3.91
N GLY A 31 -28.84 -33.58 -2.73
CA GLY A 31 -28.98 -34.26 -1.43
C GLY A 31 -28.16 -35.53 -1.16
N SER A 32 -27.20 -35.43 -0.23
CA SER A 32 -27.19 -36.16 1.05
C SER A 32 -25.86 -35.90 1.79
N ARG A 33 -25.97 -35.42 3.03
CA ARG A 33 -24.87 -35.36 4.01
C ARG A 33 -24.49 -36.80 4.39
N PRO A 34 -23.19 -37.11 4.54
CA PRO A 34 -22.73 -37.38 5.90
C PRO A 34 -21.41 -36.68 6.23
N THR A 35 -21.31 -36.39 7.52
CA THR A 35 -20.20 -35.85 8.27
C THR A 35 -18.92 -36.66 8.07
N ALA A 36 -17.86 -36.02 7.60
CA ALA A 36 -16.49 -36.37 7.92
C ALA A 36 -15.82 -35.10 8.43
N ALA A 37 -15.51 -35.10 9.73
CA ALA A 37 -14.68 -34.11 10.36
C ALA A 37 -13.29 -34.21 9.74
N SER A 38 -12.93 -33.22 8.93
CA SER A 38 -11.53 -32.90 8.68
C SER A 38 -11.21 -31.67 9.52
N ASP A 39 -10.51 -31.93 10.62
CA ASP A 39 -9.61 -30.97 11.23
C ASP A 39 -8.72 -30.40 10.13
N THR A 40 -9.07 -29.22 9.64
CA THR A 40 -8.14 -28.34 8.97
C THR A 40 -8.06 -27.12 9.86
N THR A 41 -7.08 -27.19 10.77
CA THR A 41 -6.45 -26.06 11.44
C THR A 41 -6.58 -24.84 10.54
N GLY A 42 -7.45 -23.90 10.94
CA GLY A 42 -7.60 -22.63 10.27
C GLY A 42 -6.27 -21.90 10.36
N LYS A 43 -5.42 -22.10 9.35
CA LYS A 43 -4.31 -21.20 9.08
C LYS A 43 -4.97 -19.91 8.61
N THR A 44 -5.13 -18.97 9.52
CA THR A 44 -5.50 -17.59 9.19
C THR A 44 -4.45 -17.12 8.17
N GLU A 45 -4.80 -17.15 6.88
CA GLU A 45 -3.96 -16.57 5.85
C GLU A 45 -3.90 -15.07 6.12
N ALA A 46 -2.73 -14.62 6.55
CA ALA A 46 -2.43 -13.21 6.71
C ALA A 46 -2.54 -12.57 5.30
N SER A 47 -3.69 -11.98 5.03
CA SER A 47 -3.98 -11.34 3.74
C SER A 47 -3.27 -10.00 3.72
N SER A 48 -2.25 -9.91 2.87
CA SER A 48 -1.59 -8.65 2.55
C SER A 48 -2.60 -7.66 1.97
N ARG A 49 -2.63 -6.43 2.48
CA ARG A 49 -3.57 -5.38 2.04
C ARG A 49 -2.87 -4.05 1.84
N ASP A 50 -3.45 -3.26 0.94
CA ASP A 50 -3.08 -1.85 0.77
C ASP A 50 -3.89 -0.98 1.73
N ILE A 51 -3.26 0.05 2.30
CA ILE A 51 -3.88 1.06 3.15
C ILE A 51 -3.85 2.39 2.41
N GLN A 52 -5.03 2.98 2.26
CA GLN A 52 -5.21 4.33 1.76
C GLN A 52 -5.08 5.34 2.91
N PRO A 53 -4.58 6.56 2.65
CA PRO A 53 -4.50 7.58 3.67
C PRO A 53 -5.91 8.06 4.04
N VAL A 54 -6.10 8.41 5.31
CA VAL A 54 -7.34 9.01 5.82
C VAL A 54 -7.47 10.48 5.41
N THR A 55 -6.35 11.14 5.12
CA THR A 55 -6.32 12.48 4.52
C THR A 55 -5.18 12.57 3.51
N GLN A 56 -5.41 13.27 2.40
CA GLN A 56 -4.37 13.54 1.39
C GLN A 56 -4.54 14.92 0.77
N THR A 57 -3.42 15.61 0.52
CA THR A 57 -3.35 16.89 -0.21
C THR A 57 -2.39 16.79 -1.40
N GLY A 58 -2.50 17.74 -2.33
CA GLY A 58 -1.69 17.75 -3.54
C GLY A 58 -2.15 16.75 -4.60
N ASN A 59 -1.30 16.48 -5.58
CA ASN A 59 -1.64 15.64 -6.74
C ASN A 59 -1.01 14.23 -6.69
N ALA A 60 0.00 14.02 -5.85
CA ALA A 60 0.58 12.70 -5.67
C ALA A 60 -0.40 11.79 -4.91
N ARG A 61 -0.54 10.55 -5.36
CA ARG A 61 -1.28 9.48 -4.68
C ARG A 61 -0.30 8.67 -3.86
N MET A 62 -0.54 8.54 -2.57
CA MET A 62 0.29 7.77 -1.65
C MET A 62 -0.53 6.60 -1.09
N THR A 63 0.04 5.40 -1.12
CA THR A 63 -0.56 4.20 -0.52
C THR A 63 0.49 3.45 0.26
N LEU A 64 0.11 2.82 1.37
CA LEU A 64 0.96 1.80 1.98
C LEU A 64 0.55 0.45 1.40
N SER A 65 1.50 -0.30 0.86
CA SER A 65 1.24 -1.56 0.18
C SER A 65 1.88 -2.74 0.89
N GLU A 66 1.36 -3.91 0.57
CA GLU A 66 1.89 -5.19 1.04
C GLU A 66 1.90 -5.38 2.57
N LEU A 67 0.99 -4.72 3.29
CA LEU A 67 0.96 -4.78 4.74
C LEU A 67 0.17 -5.99 5.24
N THR A 68 0.77 -6.71 6.18
CA THR A 68 0.08 -7.76 6.94
C THR A 68 -0.46 -7.18 8.24
N MET A 69 -1.78 -7.03 8.34
CA MET A 69 -2.43 -6.36 9.47
C MET A 69 -3.06 -7.33 10.47
N PRO A 70 -3.08 -7.01 11.78
CA PRO A 70 -2.45 -5.83 12.40
C PRO A 70 -0.92 -5.91 12.38
N LEU A 71 -0.24 -4.76 12.39
CA LEU A 71 1.23 -4.77 12.43
C LEU A 71 1.71 -5.22 13.81
N PRO A 72 2.80 -6.03 13.90
CA PRO A 72 3.37 -6.37 15.19
C PRO A 72 4.02 -5.16 15.85
N GLN A 73 4.05 -5.15 17.19
CA GLN A 73 4.97 -4.31 17.96
C GLN A 73 6.44 -4.56 17.56
N GLY A 74 7.28 -3.56 17.83
CA GLY A 74 8.71 -3.61 17.54
C GLY A 74 9.04 -3.12 16.13
N LYS A 75 10.14 -3.63 15.58
CA LYS A 75 10.66 -3.20 14.27
C LYS A 75 9.76 -3.68 13.14
N THR A 76 9.38 -2.76 12.25
CA THR A 76 8.66 -3.08 11.02
C THR A 76 9.09 -2.18 9.87
N THR A 77 8.77 -2.59 8.66
CA THR A 77 8.99 -1.81 7.44
C THR A 77 7.66 -1.65 6.72
N LEU A 78 7.28 -0.40 6.47
CA LEU A 78 6.09 -0.06 5.70
C LEU A 78 6.52 0.31 4.29
N ARG A 79 5.91 -0.31 3.27
CA ARG A 79 6.17 0.05 1.87
C ARG A 79 5.23 1.15 1.43
N LEU A 80 5.75 2.36 1.27
CA LEU A 80 5.04 3.48 0.66
C LEU A 80 5.19 3.41 -0.86
N VAL A 81 4.07 3.47 -1.56
CA VAL A 81 3.99 3.64 -3.01
C VAL A 81 3.46 5.04 -3.30
N VAL A 82 4.18 5.76 -4.15
CA VAL A 82 3.89 7.12 -4.58
C VAL A 82 3.68 7.10 -6.10
N ALA A 83 2.52 7.58 -6.54
CA ALA A 83 2.16 7.67 -7.93
C ALA A 83 1.64 9.06 -8.29
N ASP A 84 1.71 9.41 -9.57
CA ASP A 84 1.08 10.61 -10.10
C ASP A 84 -0.46 10.42 -10.26
N PRO A 85 -1.22 11.46 -10.65
CA PRO A 85 -2.67 11.33 -10.86
C PRO A 85 -3.08 10.30 -11.92
N THR A 86 -2.18 9.93 -12.82
CA THR A 86 -2.40 8.94 -13.90
C THR A 86 -2.07 7.51 -13.46
N GLY A 87 -1.49 7.35 -12.27
CA GLY A 87 -1.09 6.05 -11.71
C GLY A 87 0.33 5.63 -12.10
N GLN A 88 1.14 6.51 -12.72
CA GLN A 88 2.54 6.22 -12.97
C GLN A 88 3.38 6.42 -11.71
N PRO A 89 4.40 5.58 -11.45
CA PRO A 89 5.27 5.75 -10.29
C PRO A 89 5.96 7.12 -10.31
N LEU A 90 5.89 7.83 -9.17
CA LEU A 90 6.42 9.17 -9.02
C LEU A 90 7.63 9.14 -8.09
N ALA A 91 8.83 9.27 -8.66
CA ALA A 91 10.06 9.36 -7.89
C ALA A 91 10.26 10.76 -7.31
N VAL A 92 10.38 10.82 -5.99
CA VAL A 92 10.66 11.99 -5.14
C VAL A 92 11.88 11.72 -4.24
N GLN A 93 12.59 12.76 -3.83
CA GLN A 93 13.76 12.71 -2.95
C GLN A 93 13.47 13.32 -1.57
N GLY A 94 12.55 14.29 -1.49
CA GLY A 94 12.21 15.02 -0.27
C GLY A 94 11.06 14.41 0.53
N ILE A 95 11.16 13.12 0.88
CA ILE A 95 10.15 12.45 1.73
C ILE A 95 10.49 12.62 3.20
N GLU A 96 9.55 13.18 3.95
CA GLU A 96 9.55 13.17 5.41
C GLU A 96 8.43 12.25 5.91
N ALA A 97 8.74 11.46 6.94
CA ALA A 97 7.78 10.54 7.55
C ALA A 97 7.86 10.63 9.08
N GLU A 98 6.72 10.86 9.72
CA GLU A 98 6.60 10.96 11.17
C GLU A 98 5.54 9.97 11.66
N MET A 99 5.90 9.16 12.66
CA MET A 99 5.00 8.20 13.28
C MET A 99 4.68 8.63 14.70
N THR A 100 3.41 8.92 14.96
CA THR A 100 2.95 9.45 16.25
C THR A 100 1.75 8.69 16.79
N MET A 101 1.53 8.80 18.09
CA MET A 101 0.31 8.40 18.74
C MET A 101 -0.20 9.59 19.54
N SER A 102 -1.50 9.87 19.45
CA SER A 102 -2.08 11.01 20.15
C SER A 102 -1.96 10.86 21.66
N GLU A 103 -1.93 11.99 22.37
CA GLU A 103 -1.97 11.99 23.84
C GLU A 103 -3.20 11.25 24.37
N GLN A 104 -4.37 11.41 23.72
CA GLN A 104 -5.60 10.71 24.09
C GLN A 104 -5.46 9.18 23.99
N ALA A 105 -4.80 8.68 22.94
CA ALA A 105 -4.54 7.25 22.78
C ALA A 105 -3.53 6.75 23.83
N MET A 106 -2.50 7.55 24.16
CA MET A 106 -1.56 7.24 25.24
C MET A 106 -2.24 7.20 26.62
N GLU A 107 -3.13 8.15 26.91
CA GLU A 107 -3.94 8.17 28.12
C GLU A 107 -4.85 6.94 28.23
N ALA A 108 -5.49 6.54 27.12
CA ALA A 108 -6.38 5.38 27.08
C ALA A 108 -5.64 4.06 27.40
N MET A 109 -4.32 4.03 27.21
CA MET A 109 -3.47 2.90 27.60
C MET A 109 -2.88 3.03 29.01
N GLY A 110 -3.28 4.05 29.78
CA GLY A 110 -2.78 4.31 31.13
C GLY A 110 -1.43 5.03 31.19
N MET A 111 -0.95 5.59 30.08
CA MET A 111 0.33 6.32 29.97
C MET A 111 0.14 7.83 29.98
N LYS A 112 -0.66 8.34 30.92
CA LYS A 112 -1.11 9.75 30.96
C LYS A 112 0.01 10.78 31.11
N GLU A 113 1.13 10.44 31.74
CA GLU A 113 2.22 11.39 31.97
C GLU A 113 3.24 11.47 30.81
N MET A 114 3.08 10.65 29.77
CA MET A 114 4.04 10.56 28.66
C MET A 114 3.73 11.54 27.51
N GLY A 115 2.56 12.19 27.50
CA GLY A 115 2.11 13.03 26.40
C GLY A 115 1.86 12.24 25.11
N ALA A 116 1.96 12.90 23.95
CA ALA A 116 1.90 12.22 22.66
C ALA A 116 3.10 11.28 22.45
N GLY A 117 2.83 10.06 21.99
CA GLY A 117 3.86 9.08 21.67
C GLY A 117 4.49 9.36 20.30
N SER A 118 5.77 9.03 20.14
CA SER A 118 6.43 9.00 18.84
C SER A 118 7.25 7.72 18.67
N ALA A 119 7.30 7.21 17.44
CA ALA A 119 8.15 6.09 17.07
C ALA A 119 9.26 6.59 16.14
N LYS A 120 10.46 6.03 16.29
CA LYS A 120 11.58 6.38 15.40
C LYS A 120 11.25 5.93 13.99
N THR A 121 11.30 6.85 13.03
CA THR A 121 11.09 6.59 11.60
C THR A 121 12.35 6.88 10.78
N GLU A 122 12.58 6.09 9.74
CA GLU A 122 13.62 6.32 8.73
C GLU A 122 13.06 5.95 7.36
N VAL A 123 13.20 6.85 6.38
CA VAL A 123 12.74 6.62 5.01
C VAL A 123 13.93 6.25 4.14
N LYS A 124 13.79 5.16 3.38
CA LYS A 124 14.77 4.70 2.39
C LYS A 124 14.11 4.56 1.04
N SER A 125 14.83 4.92 -0.03
CA SER A 125 14.40 4.58 -1.39
C SER A 125 14.41 3.07 -1.58
N ALA A 126 13.34 2.52 -2.14
CA ALA A 126 13.32 1.12 -2.55
C ALA A 126 13.96 0.94 -3.93
N ALA A 127 14.06 -0.32 -4.39
CA ALA A 127 14.64 -0.65 -5.70
C ALA A 127 13.82 -0.11 -6.89
N SER A 128 12.53 0.15 -6.69
CA SER A 128 11.59 0.59 -7.74
C SER A 128 11.29 2.09 -7.62
N PRO A 129 11.24 2.83 -8.74
CA PRO A 129 10.79 4.22 -8.74
C PRO A 129 9.43 4.39 -8.07
N GLY A 130 9.25 5.48 -7.32
CA GLY A 130 8.01 5.75 -6.60
C GLY A 130 7.72 4.77 -5.45
N THR A 131 8.67 3.95 -5.03
CA THR A 131 8.52 3.05 -3.88
C THR A 131 9.56 3.38 -2.82
N TYR A 132 9.13 3.38 -1.56
CA TYR A 132 9.95 3.75 -0.41
C TYR A 132 9.67 2.83 0.76
N ASP A 133 10.72 2.44 1.47
CA ASP A 133 10.62 1.68 2.70
C ASP A 133 10.70 2.66 3.87
N ILE A 134 9.66 2.68 4.70
CA ILE A 134 9.60 3.44 5.94
C ILE A 134 9.86 2.45 7.07
N GLU A 135 11.08 2.46 7.59
CA GLU A 135 11.46 1.67 8.75
C GLU A 135 11.00 2.37 10.01
N THR A 136 10.33 1.64 10.90
CA THR A 136 9.90 2.15 12.20
C THR A 136 10.06 1.11 13.30
N ASN A 137 10.03 1.56 14.54
CA ASN A 137 10.03 0.69 15.72
C ASN A 137 8.92 1.11 16.68
N PHE A 138 7.83 0.34 16.73
CA PHE A 138 6.69 0.62 17.58
C PHE A 138 6.99 0.17 19.02
N PRO A 139 7.13 1.10 19.99
CA PRO A 139 7.42 0.76 21.39
C PRO A 139 6.24 0.08 22.12
N PHE A 140 5.02 0.29 21.63
CA PHE A 140 3.78 -0.26 22.17
C PHE A 140 2.74 -0.41 21.06
N GLY A 141 1.76 -1.27 21.28
CA GLY A 141 0.61 -1.46 20.41
C GLY A 141 -0.41 -0.34 20.59
N GLY A 142 -1.41 -0.31 19.71
CA GLY A 142 -2.43 0.74 19.67
C GLY A 142 -2.52 1.38 18.28
N ASP A 143 -3.28 2.48 18.20
CA ASP A 143 -3.52 3.19 16.96
C ASP A 143 -2.48 4.28 16.75
N TRP A 144 -1.59 4.07 15.79
CA TRP A 144 -0.56 5.02 15.39
C TRP A 144 -0.98 5.80 14.15
N GLN A 145 -0.44 6.99 13.96
CA GLN A 145 -0.59 7.79 12.76
C GLN A 145 0.75 8.00 12.07
N LEU A 146 0.82 7.58 10.81
CA LEU A 146 1.93 7.92 9.93
C LEU A 146 1.55 9.16 9.13
N THR A 147 2.27 10.25 9.33
CA THR A 147 2.25 11.41 8.42
C THR A 147 3.40 11.28 7.43
N VAL A 148 3.10 11.39 6.14
CA VAL A 148 4.10 11.47 5.07
C VAL A 148 3.97 12.82 4.35
N ALA A 149 5.07 13.52 4.14
CA ALA A 149 5.15 14.74 3.34
C ALA A 149 6.13 14.57 2.18
N LEU A 150 5.71 14.96 0.98
CA LEU A 150 6.50 14.98 -0.25
C LEU A 150 6.79 16.44 -0.59
N ASN A 151 7.91 16.96 -0.10
CA ASN A 151 8.22 18.39 -0.13
C ASN A 151 8.67 18.89 -1.52
N ASP A 152 9.18 17.98 -2.35
CA ASP A 152 9.68 18.25 -3.70
C ASP A 152 8.68 17.89 -4.82
N ALA A 153 7.54 17.29 -4.46
CA ALA A 153 6.42 17.11 -5.39
C ALA A 153 5.84 18.48 -5.82
N GLN A 154 5.26 18.55 -7.03
CA GLN A 154 4.64 19.77 -7.56
C GLN A 154 3.17 19.52 -7.93
N PRO A 155 2.20 20.08 -7.17
CA PRO A 155 2.37 20.78 -5.88
C PRO A 155 2.87 19.83 -4.77
N PRO A 156 3.42 20.37 -3.66
CA PRO A 156 3.76 19.57 -2.49
C PRO A 156 2.55 18.75 -2.02
N ALA A 157 2.81 17.53 -1.58
CA ALA A 157 1.77 16.59 -1.19
C ALA A 157 1.98 16.09 0.25
N ARG A 158 0.90 15.83 0.96
CA ARG A 158 0.92 15.26 2.32
C ARG A 158 -0.16 14.21 2.46
N ALA A 159 0.13 13.14 3.18
CA ALA A 159 -0.82 12.08 3.50
C ALA A 159 -0.73 11.71 4.98
N VAL A 160 -1.85 11.31 5.57
CA VAL A 160 -1.93 10.73 6.92
C VAL A 160 -2.57 9.36 6.83
N PHE A 161 -1.95 8.36 7.45
CA PHE A 161 -2.43 6.98 7.51
C PHE A 161 -2.67 6.58 8.96
N ASP A 162 -3.76 5.85 9.22
CA ASP A 162 -3.99 5.20 10.50
C ASP A 162 -3.39 3.78 10.47
N ILE A 163 -2.58 3.46 11.47
CA ILE A 163 -1.74 2.27 11.54
C ILE A 163 -2.01 1.52 12.86
N PRO A 164 -2.92 0.53 12.86
CA PRO A 164 -3.16 -0.28 14.04
C PRO A 164 -2.02 -1.29 14.25
N VAL A 165 -1.47 -1.29 15.47
CA VAL A 165 -0.38 -2.15 15.92
C VAL A 165 -0.87 -3.07 17.04
N GLN A 166 -0.70 -4.38 16.88
CA GLN A 166 -1.07 -5.37 17.90
C GLN A 166 0.02 -5.50 18.98
N GLN A 167 -0.43 -5.76 20.22
CA GLN A 167 0.44 -6.10 21.33
C GLN A 167 0.96 -7.53 21.28
#